data_AF-A0A7X9H7H8-F1
#
_entry.id   AF-A0A7X9H7H8-F1
#
_cell.length_a   1.000
_cell.length_b   1.000
_cell.length_c   1.000
_cell.angle_alpha   90.00
_cell.angle_beta   90.00
_cell.angle_gamma   90.00
#
_symmetry.space_group_name_H-M   'P 1'
#
loop_
_entity.id
_entity.type
_entity.pdbx_description
1 polymer ?
#
loop_
_entity_poly.entity_id
_entity_poly.type
_entity_poly.pdbx_seq_one_letter_code
_entity_poly.pdbx_strand_id
1 'polypeptide(L)' 'MLTMDQVYRIRYLRKFEGKSLRNIAKLTGHDFETVKKYVEKEDFNVEAKVKQKRAGKHAI' A
#
# COMPACT_ATOMS: atom_id res chain seq x y z
N MET A 1 -2.52 -3.82 11.40
CA MET A 1 -2.12 -2.81 10.40
C MET A 1 -0.61 -2.73 10.42
N LEU A 2 0.07 -2.78 9.26
CA LEU A 2 1.53 -2.78 9.21
C LEU A 2 2.08 -1.37 9.34
N THR A 3 3.28 -1.23 9.92
CA THR A 3 4.06 0.00 9.83
C THR A 3 4.70 0.13 8.45
N MET A 4 5.07 1.35 8.05
CA MET A 4 5.75 1.55 6.76
C MET A 4 7.05 0.75 6.68
N ASP A 5 7.80 0.62 7.77
CA ASP A 5 9.02 -0.20 7.80
C ASP A 5 8.74 -1.68 7.50
N GLN A 6 7.64 -2.24 8.03
CA GLN A 6 7.23 -3.61 7.73
C GLN A 6 6.83 -3.76 6.26
N VAL A 7 6.15 -2.77 5.70
CA VAL A 7 5.79 -2.74 4.26
C VAL A 7 7.04 -2.67 3.38
N TYR A 8 8.00 -1.82 3.73
CA TYR A 8 9.28 -1.72 3.02
C TYR A 8 10.06 -3.02 3.09
N ARG A 9 10.11 -3.68 4.26
CA ARG A 9 10.75 -4.98 4.41
C ARG A 9 10.09 -6.05 3.53
N ILE A 10 8.76 -6.11 3.50
CA ILE A 10 8.02 -7.04 2.60
C ILE A 10 8.39 -6.81 1.14
N ARG A 11 8.37 -5.56 0.67
CA ARG A 11 8.71 -5.21 -0.72
C ARG A 11 10.18 -5.49 -1.03
N TYR A 12 11.08 -5.24 -0.08
CA TYR A 12 12.49 -5.53 -0.23
C TYR A 12 12.75 -7.03 -0.44
N LEU A 13 12.16 -7.87 0.42
CA LEU A 13 12.28 -9.34 0.33
C LEU A 13 11.77 -9.89 -1.01
N ARG A 14 10.74 -9.24 -1.59
CA ARG A 14 10.23 -9.61 -2.92
C ARG A 14 11.14 -9.13 -4.04
N LYS A 15 11.51 -7.84 -4.04
CA LYS A 15 12.17 -7.18 -5.18
C LYS A 15 13.66 -7.50 -5.26
N PHE A 16 14.35 -7.53 -4.13
CA PHE A 16 15.81 -7.67 -4.09
C PHE A 16 16.24 -9.09 -3.71
N GLU A 17 15.52 -9.75 -2.80
CA GLU A 17 15.86 -11.14 -2.42
C GLU A 17 15.09 -12.21 -3.21
N GLY A 18 14.13 -11.81 -4.07
CA GLY A 18 13.38 -12.73 -4.92
C GLY A 18 12.51 -13.75 -4.18
N LYS A 19 12.20 -13.52 -2.90
CA LYS A 19 11.45 -14.49 -2.09
C LYS A 19 10.00 -14.64 -2.56
N SER A 20 9.48 -15.86 -2.43
CA SER A 20 8.05 -16.14 -2.65
C SER A 20 7.19 -15.46 -1.57
N LEU A 21 5.94 -15.13 -1.92
CA LEU A 21 4.99 -14.52 -0.99
C LEU A 21 4.77 -15.39 0.26
N ARG A 22 4.75 -16.72 0.09
CA ARG A 22 4.64 -17.69 1.19
C ARG A 22 5.84 -17.64 2.14
N ASN A 23 7.07 -17.49 1.62
CA ASN A 23 8.25 -17.36 2.47
C ASN A 23 8.25 -16.02 3.21
N ILE A 24 7.81 -14.95 2.55
CA ILE A 24 7.71 -13.63 3.17
C ILE A 24 6.68 -13.65 4.31
N ALA A 25 5.51 -14.28 4.10
CA ALA A 25 4.49 -14.47 5.14
C ALA A 25 5.07 -15.15 6.38
N LYS A 26 5.80 -16.26 6.21
CA LYS A 26 6.49 -16.98 7.30
C LYS A 26 7.54 -16.11 8.00
N LEU A 27 8.37 -15.39 7.25
CA LEU A 27 9.47 -14.57 7.79
C LEU A 27 8.99 -13.30 8.52
N THR A 28 7.84 -12.78 8.13
CA THR A 28 7.27 -11.55 8.71
C THR A 28 6.20 -11.83 9.75
N GLY A 29 5.72 -13.07 9.87
CA GLY A 29 4.64 -13.44 10.78
C GLY A 29 3.29 -12.84 10.37
N HIS A 30 3.09 -12.59 9.08
CA HIS A 30 1.87 -12.00 8.55
C HIS A 30 1.13 -12.98 7.64
N ASP A 31 -0.18 -12.77 7.53
CA ASP A 31 -1.00 -13.55 6.62
C ASP A 31 -0.57 -13.35 5.15
N PHE A 32 -0.76 -14.39 4.35
CA PHE A 32 -0.46 -14.36 2.92
C PHE A 32 -1.18 -13.22 2.19
N GLU A 33 -2.46 -12.97 2.48
CA GLU A 33 -3.23 -11.90 1.84
C GLU A 33 -2.66 -10.52 2.16
N THR A 34 -2.19 -10.35 3.39
CA THR A 34 -1.54 -9.10 3.82
C THR A 34 -0.26 -8.86 3.03
N VAL A 35 0.59 -9.89 2.92
CA VAL A 35 1.82 -9.81 2.13
C VAL A 35 1.51 -9.53 0.66
N LYS A 36 0.55 -10.25 0.07
CA LYS A 36 0.13 -10.06 -1.32
C LYS A 36 -0.32 -8.63 -1.58
N LYS A 37 -1.21 -8.09 -0.74
CA LYS A 37 -1.71 -6.72 -0.82
C LYS A 37 -0.58 -5.69 -0.85
N TYR A 38 0.42 -5.81 0.03
CA TYR A 38 1.50 -4.82 0.12
C TYR A 38 2.60 -5.00 -0.94
N VAL A 39 2.75 -6.19 -1.49
CA VAL A 39 3.61 -6.43 -2.65
C VAL A 39 3.00 -5.83 -3.92
N GLU A 40 1.71 -6.04 -4.14
CA GLU A 40 0.99 -5.59 -5.35
C GLU A 40 0.63 -4.10 -5.33
N LYS A 41 0.52 -3.50 -4.14
CA LYS A 41 0.23 -2.07 -4.01
C LYS A 41 1.44 -1.25 -4.45
N GLU A 42 1.31 -0.55 -5.58
CA GLU A 42 2.38 0.30 -6.13
C GLU A 42 2.43 1.68 -5.48
N ASP A 43 1.26 2.32 -5.33
CA ASP A 43 1.10 3.66 -4.78
C ASP A 43 0.46 3.64 -3.37
N PHE A 44 1.06 4.38 -2.44
CA PHE A 44 0.58 4.57 -1.07
C PHE A 44 0.17 6.02 -0.80
N ASN A 45 0.26 6.91 -1.79
CA ASN A 45 -0.20 8.28 -1.64
C ASN A 45 -1.72 8.32 -1.44
N VAL A 46 -2.13 9.25 -0.58
CA VAL A 46 -3.54 9.61 -0.45
C VAL A 46 -3.86 10.49 -1.65
N GLU A 47 -4.74 10.01 -2.53
CA GLU A 47 -5.27 10.85 -3.60
C GLU A 47 -5.90 12.11 -2.98
N ALA A 48 -5.38 13.27 -3.35
CA ALA A 48 -5.93 14.53 -2.90
C ALA A 48 -7.37 14.65 -3.41
N LYS A 49 -8.36 14.59 -2.50
CA LYS A 49 -9.75 14.81 -2.87
C LYS A 49 -9.87 16.18 -3.55
N VAL A 50 -10.37 16.18 -4.79
CA VAL A 50 -10.65 17.42 -5.53
C VAL A 50 -11.57 18.28 -4.65
N LYS A 51 -11.11 19.48 -4.28
CA LYS A 51 -11.93 20.42 -3.51
C LYS A 51 -13.21 20.68 -4.29
N GLN A 52 -14.35 20.24 -3.76
CA GLN A 52 -15.64 20.51 -4.36
C GLN A 52 -15.83 22.04 -4.45
N LYS A 53 -15.79 22.59 -5.66
CA LYS A 53 -16.15 23.99 -5.89
C LYS A 53 -17.66 24.10 -5.64
N ARG A 54 -18.05 24.72 -4.53
CA ARG A 54 -19.45 25.12 -4.32
C ARG A 54 -19.76 26.15 -5.40
N ALA A 55 -20.66 25.82 -6.32
CA ALA A 55 -21.28 26.82 -7.17
C ALA A 55 -22.11 27.73 -6.27
N GLY A 56 -21.70 28.99 -6.13
CA GLY A 56 -22.50 29.99 -5.44
C GLY A 56 -23.83 30.18 -6.17
N LYS A 57 -24.90 30.45 -5.42
CA LYS A 57 -26.28 30.61 -5.94
C LYS A 57 -26.50 31.81 -6.87
N HIS A 58 -25.46 32.53 -7.28
CA HIS A 58 -25.53 33.73 -8.11
C HIS A 58 -24.48 33.70 -9.23
N ALA A 59 -24.59 32.75 -10.15
CA ALA A 59 -24.05 32.94 -11.49
C ALA A 59 -25.16 33.64 -12.29
N ILE A 60 -25.00 34.95 -12.51
CA ILE A 60 -25.83 35.79 -13.37
C ILE A 60 -25.34 35.62 -14.81
#